data_AF-A0A853FV17-F1
#
_entry.id   AF-A0A853FV17-F1
#
_cell.length_a   1.000
_cell.length_b   1.000
_cell.length_c   1.000
_cell.angle_alpha   90.00
_cell.angle_beta   90.00
_cell.angle_gamma   90.00
#
_symmetry.space_group_name_H-M   'P 1'
#
loop_
_entity.id
_entity.type
_entity.pdbx_description
1 polymer ?
#
loop_
_entity_poly.entity_id
_entity_poly.type
_entity_poly.pdbx_seq_one_letter_code
_entity_poly.pdbx_strand_id
1 'polypeptide(L)' 'MRPSRIPWGFVVDAGVYLGKPKTSFDVSDSVRAKLGPDAQQAIDKQYDDIHDKAKKLRVFPSLYVGVSYSF' A
#
# COMPACT_ATOMS: atom_id res chain seq x y z
N MET A 1 44.91 8.31 22.29
CA MET A 1 43.51 7.92 22.52
C MET A 1 42.85 7.71 21.15
N ARG A 2 42.37 6.49 20.84
CA ARG A 2 41.58 6.25 19.62
C ARG A 2 40.10 6.48 19.96
N PRO A 3 39.32 7.21 19.14
CA PRO A 3 37.92 7.45 19.43
C PRO A 3 37.15 6.13 19.39
N SER A 4 36.39 5.83 20.44
CA SER A 4 35.43 4.73 20.45
C SER A 4 34.37 4.98 19.39
N ARG A 5 34.34 4.17 18.33
CA ARG A 5 33.24 4.21 17.37
C ARG A 5 31.99 3.72 18.10
N ILE A 6 30.94 4.53 18.08
CA ILE A 6 29.63 4.14 18.60
C ILE A 6 29.16 2.98 17.71
N PRO A 7 28.95 1.76 18.24
CA PRO A 7 28.69 0.56 17.43
C PRO A 7 27.24 0.51 16.92
N TRP A 8 26.53 1.63 16.95
CA TRP A 8 25.13 1.73 16.55
C TRP A 8 24.83 3.09 15.91
N GLY A 9 23.82 3.12 15.05
CA GLY A 9 23.35 4.31 14.35
C GLY A 9 21.83 4.30 14.17
N PHE A 10 21.27 5.44 13.84
CA PHE A 10 19.84 5.64 13.61
C PHE A 10 19.63 6.21 12.21
N VAL A 11 18.61 5.71 11.50
CA VAL A 11 18.29 6.09 10.12
C VAL A 11 16.82 6.49 10.06
N VAL A 12 16.54 7.65 9.44
CA VAL A 12 15.19 8.08 9.10
C VAL A 12 15.19 8.52 7.67
N ASP A 13 14.35 7.90 6.86
CA ASP A 13 14.17 8.23 5.46
C ASP A 13 12.71 8.60 5.20
N ALA A 14 12.51 9.60 4.36
CA ALA A 14 11.20 9.97 3.84
C ALA A 14 11.25 9.88 2.32
N GLY A 15 10.22 9.26 1.73
CA GLY A 15 10.14 9.00 0.31
C GLY A 15 8.74 9.24 -0.23
N VAL A 16 8.66 9.27 -1.56
CA VAL A 16 7.41 9.31 -2.29
C VAL A 16 7.52 8.33 -3.45
N TYR A 17 6.61 7.37 -3.53
CA TYR A 17 6.50 6.49 -4.68
C TYR A 17 5.55 7.09 -5.71
N LEU A 18 6.01 7.16 -6.96
CA LEU A 18 5.21 7.57 -8.11
C LEU A 18 4.86 6.34 -8.93
N GLY A 19 3.56 6.09 -9.11
CA GLY A 19 3.12 4.92 -9.87
C GLY A 19 1.62 4.72 -9.80
N LYS A 20 1.10 3.91 -10.73
CA LYS A 20 -0.29 3.45 -10.68
C LYS A 20 -0.31 2.11 -9.92
N PRO A 21 -1.06 1.99 -8.81
CA PRO A 21 -1.19 0.73 -8.12
C PRO A 21 -1.92 -0.29 -9.01
N LYS A 22 -1.45 -1.53 -9.04
CA LYS A 22 -2.19 -2.64 -9.65
C LYS A 22 -3.21 -3.13 -8.64
N THR A 23 -4.48 -2.78 -8.83
CA THR A 23 -5.59 -3.25 -7.99
C THR A 23 -6.11 -4.59 -8.53
N SER A 24 -6.19 -5.60 -7.69
CA SER A 24 -6.91 -6.85 -7.96
C SER A 24 -7.96 -7.01 -6.88
N PHE A 25 -9.20 -7.27 -7.25
CA PHE A 25 -10.30 -7.53 -6.32
C PHE A 25 -10.81 -8.94 -6.54
N ASP A 26 -11.04 -9.64 -5.44
CA ASP A 26 -11.69 -10.94 -5.41
C ASP A 26 -12.93 -10.81 -4.52
N VAL A 27 -14.07 -11.26 -5.00
CA VAL A 27 -15.35 -11.17 -4.28
C VAL A 27 -15.75 -12.58 -3.90
N SER A 28 -15.82 -12.84 -2.59
CA SER A 28 -16.19 -14.15 -2.09
C SER A 28 -17.60 -14.56 -2.52
N ASP A 29 -17.78 -15.84 -2.85
CA ASP A 29 -19.06 -16.38 -3.36
C ASP A 29 -20.24 -16.15 -2.41
N SER A 30 -19.98 -16.09 -1.10
CA SER A 30 -20.97 -15.76 -0.07
C SER A 30 -21.56 -14.35 -0.19
N VAL A 31 -20.79 -13.40 -0.74
CA VAL A 31 -21.22 -12.01 -0.98
C VAL A 31 -22.01 -11.92 -2.28
N ARG A 32 -21.56 -12.65 -3.32
CA ARG A 32 -22.30 -12.77 -4.61
C ARG A 32 -23.67 -13.41 -4.41
N ALA A 33 -23.75 -14.46 -3.59
CA ALA A 33 -25.01 -15.15 -3.29
C ALA A 33 -26.01 -14.28 -2.53
N LYS A 34 -25.55 -13.33 -1.69
CA LYS A 34 -26.42 -12.42 -0.93
C LYS A 34 -26.96 -11.24 -1.75
N LEU A 35 -26.27 -10.87 -2.82
CA LEU A 35 -26.59 -9.67 -3.61
C LEU A 35 -27.52 -9.96 -4.82
N GLY A 36 -27.79 -11.23 -5.14
CA GLY A 36 -28.77 -11.61 -6.16
C GLY A 36 -28.35 -11.27 -7.61
N PRO A 37 -29.26 -11.28 -8.60
CA PRO A 37 -28.94 -11.05 -10.02
C PRO A 37 -28.36 -9.65 -10.31
N ASP A 38 -28.60 -8.65 -9.45
CA ASP A 38 -28.03 -7.30 -9.54
C ASP A 38 -26.65 -7.18 -8.87
N ALA A 39 -26.17 -8.24 -8.22
CA ALA A 39 -24.88 -8.29 -7.54
C ALA A 39 -23.72 -7.92 -8.46
N GLN A 40 -23.72 -8.47 -9.66
CA GLN A 40 -22.60 -8.33 -10.57
C GLN A 40 -22.45 -6.87 -11.01
N GLN A 41 -23.57 -6.20 -11.36
CA GLN A 41 -23.54 -4.78 -11.71
C GLN A 41 -23.13 -3.88 -10.53
N ALA A 42 -23.55 -4.19 -9.31
CA ALA A 42 -23.14 -3.43 -8.12
C ALA A 42 -21.65 -3.62 -7.81
N ILE A 43 -21.15 -4.85 -7.94
CA ILE A 43 -19.73 -5.20 -7.78
C ILE A 43 -18.88 -4.52 -8.87
N ASP A 44 -19.30 -4.57 -10.12
CA ASP A 44 -18.58 -3.98 -11.25
C ASP A 44 -18.50 -2.45 -11.10
N LYS A 45 -19.60 -1.80 -10.68
CA LYS A 45 -19.59 -0.36 -10.36
C LYS A 45 -18.65 -0.02 -9.22
N GLN A 46 -18.63 -0.81 -8.14
CA GLN A 46 -17.70 -0.59 -7.04
C GLN A 46 -16.24 -0.81 -7.47
N TYR A 47 -16.01 -1.79 -8.34
CA TYR A 47 -14.69 -2.06 -8.90
C TYR A 47 -14.19 -0.88 -9.73
N ASP A 48 -15.01 -0.37 -10.64
CA ASP A 48 -14.67 0.79 -11.47
C ASP A 48 -14.38 2.04 -10.62
N ASP A 49 -15.20 2.30 -9.61
CA ASP A 49 -15.01 3.42 -8.67
C ASP A 49 -13.69 3.31 -7.89
N ILE A 50 -13.35 2.11 -7.42
CA ILE A 50 -12.10 1.85 -6.69
C ILE A 50 -10.91 1.98 -7.64
N HIS A 51 -11.03 1.44 -8.85
CA HIS A 51 -9.98 1.47 -9.85
C HIS A 51 -9.69 2.91 -10.31
N ASP A 52 -10.71 3.74 -10.49
CA ASP A 52 -10.54 5.14 -10.87
C ASP A 52 -10.00 6.01 -9.73
N LYS A 53 -10.44 5.77 -8.48
CA LYS A 53 -9.84 6.41 -7.31
C LYS A 53 -8.37 6.02 -7.14
N ALA A 54 -8.05 4.75 -7.33
CA ALA A 54 -6.69 4.24 -7.27
C ALA A 54 -5.82 4.80 -8.40
N LYS A 55 -6.34 4.99 -9.61
CA LYS A 55 -5.65 5.69 -10.71
C LYS A 55 -5.34 7.15 -10.39
N LYS A 56 -6.21 7.81 -9.62
CA LYS A 56 -6.02 9.20 -9.18
C LYS A 56 -4.92 9.31 -8.12
N LEU A 57 -4.75 8.27 -7.31
CA LEU A 57 -3.64 8.12 -6.35
C LEU A 57 -2.36 7.71 -7.10
N ARG A 58 -1.64 8.70 -7.62
CA ARG A 58 -0.33 8.53 -8.27
C ARG A 58 0.86 8.68 -7.32
N VAL A 59 0.61 9.18 -6.12
CA VAL A 59 1.62 9.64 -5.17
C VAL A 59 1.40 8.94 -3.85
N PHE A 60 2.36 8.13 -3.42
CA PHE A 60 2.30 7.39 -2.15
C PHE A 60 3.46 7.82 -1.25
N PRO A 61 3.21 8.64 -0.21
CA PRO A 61 4.25 9.01 0.73
C PRO A 61 4.71 7.80 1.56
N SER A 62 6.00 7.72 1.86
CA SER A 62 6.60 6.68 2.68
C SER A 62 7.55 7.26 3.72
N LEU A 63 7.59 6.61 4.88
CA LEU A 63 8.49 6.93 5.98
C LEU A 63 9.14 5.64 6.45
N TYR A 64 10.45 5.66 6.61
CA TYR A 64 11.24 4.55 7.11
C TYR A 64 12.07 5.02 8.30
N VAL A 65 12.10 4.20 9.35
CA VAL A 65 12.89 4.45 10.56
C VAL A 65 13.61 3.16 10.92
N GLY A 66 14.92 3.24 11.14
CA GLY A 66 15.77 2.07 11.40
C GLY A 66 16.86 2.35 12.41
N VAL A 67 17.33 1.29 13.07
CA VAL A 67 18.52 1.30 13.94
C VAL A 67 19.53 0.33 13.33
N SER A 68 20.75 0.80 13.07
CA SER A 68 21.85 -0.04 12.59
C SER A 68 22.79 -0.36 13.74
N TYR A 69 23.39 -1.55 13.72
CA TYR A 69 24.41 -1.97 14.68
C TYR A 69 25.59 -2.56 13.91
N SER A 70 26.82 -2.20 14.27
CA SER A 70 28.05 -2.68 13.64
C SER A 70 28.97 -3.32 14.69
N PHE A 71 29.39 -4.55 14.38
CA PHE A 71 30.35 -5.34 15.16
C PHE A 71 31.77 -5.15 14.63
#